data_AF-A0A1Y2JNZ4-F1
#
_entry.id   AF-A0A1Y2JNZ4-F1
#
_cell.length_a   1.000
_cell.length_b   1.000
_cell.length_c   1.000
_cell.angle_alpha   90.00
_cell.angle_beta   90.00
_cell.angle_gamma   90.00
#
_symmetry.space_group_name_H-M   'P 1'
#
loop_
_entity.id
_entity.type
_entity.pdbx_description
1 polymer ?
#
loop_
_entity_poly.entity_id
_entity_poly.type
_entity_poly.pdbx_seq_one_letter_code
_entity_poly.pdbx_strand_id
1 'polypeptide(L)'
;MSGTSWLDPPEAARAFQVVITDLISESDRGATLIAADMVSNHLDMMFERRAPEFLKSRVRDMIAYPGVAATLSAKADIAALNGWIGETPYRSIGHLRRIRNKAAHSDRTFSLKDEKDRLREMLNLGENVPAAVHNMALEILIFNLFERLRLTGENLVQQLGENPFGSFEKIVEELQKRPDWSSPLEERLPRLKLGLGVCLTISLMELTEKTVT
;
A
#
# COMPACT_ATOMS: atom_id res chain seq x y z
N MET A 1 7.84 20.74 -6.02
CA MET A 1 7.33 20.10 -4.79
C MET A 1 8.27 18.96 -4.47
N SER A 2 8.93 18.96 -3.31
CA SER A 2 9.79 17.86 -2.87
C SER A 2 8.98 16.56 -2.81
N GLY A 3 9.52 15.47 -3.34
CA GLY A 3 8.80 14.24 -3.70
C GLY A 3 8.18 13.41 -2.56
N THR A 4 8.14 13.92 -1.32
CA THR A 4 7.74 13.15 -0.12
C THR A 4 6.69 13.83 0.77
N SER A 5 6.13 14.99 0.38
CA SER A 5 5.16 15.75 1.19
C SER A 5 3.92 14.94 1.64
N TRP A 6 3.59 13.84 0.97
CA TRP A 6 2.47 12.98 1.35
C TRP A 6 2.79 12.01 2.50
N LEU A 7 4.06 11.84 2.86
CA LEU A 7 4.52 11.08 4.04
C LEU A 7 4.62 11.94 5.31
N ASP A 8 4.37 13.24 5.21
CA ASP A 8 4.42 14.17 6.35
C ASP A 8 3.52 13.73 7.53
N PRO A 9 2.33 13.13 7.32
CA PRO A 9 1.56 12.55 8.42
C PRO A 9 2.29 11.34 9.04
N PRO A 10 2.52 11.30 10.37
CA PRO A 10 3.20 10.19 11.04
C PRO A 10 2.56 8.82 10.77
N GLU A 11 1.25 8.78 10.60
CA GLU A 11 0.46 7.60 10.27
C GLU A 11 0.77 7.09 8.85
N ALA A 12 0.97 8.00 7.89
CA ALA A 12 1.37 7.65 6.53
C ALA A 12 2.81 7.12 6.47
N ALA A 13 3.72 7.71 7.26
CA ALA A 13 5.09 7.20 7.39
C ALA A 13 5.12 5.80 8.01
N ARG A 14 4.33 5.55 9.06
CA ARG A 14 4.17 4.20 9.66
C ARG A 14 3.59 3.20 8.67
N ALA A 15 2.56 3.59 7.92
CA ALA A 15 1.99 2.77 6.88
C ALA A 15 3.03 2.42 5.80
N PHE A 16 3.82 3.40 5.39
CA PHE A 16 4.88 3.20 4.41
C PHE A 16 5.93 2.19 4.89
N GLN A 17 6.35 2.26 6.16
CA GLN A 17 7.29 1.29 6.70
C GLN A 17 6.78 -0.16 6.58
N VAL A 18 5.52 -0.40 6.97
CA VAL A 18 4.85 -1.72 6.84
C VAL A 18 4.77 -2.17 5.38
N VAL A 19 4.47 -1.24 4.46
CA VAL A 19 4.42 -1.54 3.03
C VAL A 19 5.76 -2.05 2.50
N ILE A 20 6.86 -1.40 2.87
CA ILE A 20 8.19 -1.74 2.35
C ILE A 20 8.74 -3.02 2.99
N THR A 21 8.45 -3.29 4.27
CA THR A 21 9.00 -4.47 4.97
C THR A 21 8.14 -5.73 4.82
N ASP A 22 6.83 -5.59 4.94
CA ASP A 22 5.95 -6.74 5.16
C ASP A 22 5.17 -7.05 3.88
N LEU A 23 4.56 -6.02 3.28
CA LEU A 23 3.59 -6.20 2.20
C LEU A 23 4.22 -6.70 0.88
N ILE A 24 5.47 -6.34 0.59
CA ILE A 24 6.20 -6.80 -0.61
C ILE A 24 6.57 -8.30 -0.53
N SER A 25 6.75 -8.83 0.68
CA SER A 25 7.17 -10.22 0.90
C SER A 25 6.00 -11.20 0.98
N GLU A 26 4.79 -10.67 1.15
CA GLU A 26 3.56 -11.44 1.32
C GLU A 26 2.97 -12.00 0.03
N SER A 27 2.14 -13.03 0.14
CA SER A 27 1.31 -13.46 -0.99
C SER A 27 0.33 -12.36 -1.41
N ASP A 28 -0.17 -12.37 -2.66
CA ASP A 28 -1.18 -11.38 -3.10
C ASP A 28 -2.41 -11.33 -2.18
N ARG A 29 -2.82 -12.49 -1.64
CA ARG A 29 -3.89 -12.60 -0.65
C ARG A 29 -3.49 -11.95 0.67
N GLY A 30 -2.32 -12.30 1.21
CA GLY A 30 -1.80 -11.75 2.47
C GLY A 30 -1.64 -10.23 2.41
N ALA A 31 -0.98 -9.75 1.36
CA ALA A 31 -0.80 -8.33 1.08
C ALA A 31 -2.14 -7.56 1.04
N THR A 32 -3.17 -8.15 0.43
CA THR A 32 -4.51 -7.55 0.36
C THR A 32 -5.20 -7.48 1.72
N LEU A 33 -5.08 -8.53 2.54
CA LEU A 33 -5.65 -8.54 3.89
C LEU A 33 -4.96 -7.49 4.78
N ILE A 34 -3.63 -7.47 4.78
CA ILE A 34 -2.84 -6.49 5.53
C ILE A 34 -3.17 -5.06 5.08
N ALA A 35 -3.23 -4.81 3.78
CA ALA A 35 -3.60 -3.50 3.22
C ALA A 35 -4.96 -3.01 3.74
N ALA A 36 -5.98 -3.88 3.76
CA ALA A 36 -7.31 -3.53 4.25
C ALA A 36 -7.32 -3.30 5.77
N ASP A 37 -6.57 -4.11 6.52
CA ASP A 37 -6.47 -3.99 7.97
C ASP A 37 -5.75 -2.69 8.37
N MET A 38 -4.73 -2.26 7.62
CA MET A 38 -4.07 -0.96 7.85
C MET A 38 -5.05 0.22 7.77
N VAL A 39 -5.90 0.24 6.75
CA VAL A 39 -6.94 1.28 6.59
C VAL A 39 -8.00 1.17 7.70
N SER A 40 -8.43 -0.05 8.03
CA SER A 40 -9.40 -0.30 9.10
C SER A 40 -8.88 0.20 10.45
N ASN A 41 -7.63 -0.13 10.80
CA ASN A 41 -6.99 0.30 12.04
C ASN A 41 -6.78 1.81 12.07
N HIS A 42 -6.51 2.44 10.92
CA HIS A 42 -6.43 3.89 10.86
C HIS A 42 -7.79 4.54 11.14
N LEU A 43 -8.87 4.01 10.56
CA LEU A 43 -10.22 4.48 10.91
C LEU A 43 -10.48 4.30 12.40
N ASP A 44 -10.10 3.17 13.02
CA ASP A 44 -10.22 2.99 14.48
C ASP A 44 -9.55 4.10 15.27
N MET A 45 -8.32 4.49 14.89
CA MET A 45 -7.63 5.62 15.51
C MET A 45 -8.40 6.94 15.32
N MET A 46 -9.00 7.18 14.16
CA MET A 46 -9.85 8.36 13.94
C MET A 46 -11.07 8.37 14.86
N PHE A 47 -11.75 7.22 14.99
CA PHE A 47 -12.89 7.06 15.91
C PHE A 47 -12.47 7.32 17.36
N GLU A 48 -11.37 6.74 17.82
CA GLU A 48 -10.85 6.94 19.17
C GLU A 48 -10.46 8.40 19.43
N ARG A 49 -9.82 9.08 18.47
CA ARG A 49 -9.44 10.50 18.57
C ARG A 49 -10.65 11.44 18.62
N ARG A 50 -11.72 11.12 17.89
CA ARG A 50 -12.93 11.97 17.77
C ARG A 50 -14.01 11.65 18.79
N ALA A 51 -13.91 10.53 19.51
CA ALA A 51 -14.87 10.18 20.54
C ALA A 51 -14.91 11.23 21.66
N PRO A 52 -16.08 11.75 22.04
CA PRO A 52 -16.18 12.64 23.19
C PRO A 52 -15.79 11.91 24.47
N GLU A 53 -15.30 12.64 25.47
CA GLU A 53 -14.73 12.07 26.70
C GLU A 53 -15.67 11.05 27.37
N PHE A 54 -16.97 11.35 27.42
CA PHE A 54 -17.99 10.48 28.03
C PHE A 54 -18.23 9.16 27.25
N LEU A 55 -17.75 9.03 26.02
CA LEU A 55 -17.82 7.82 25.19
C LEU A 55 -16.48 7.11 25.02
N LYS A 56 -15.36 7.64 25.53
CA LYS A 56 -14.03 7.03 25.33
C LYS A 56 -13.94 5.58 25.81
N SER A 57 -14.63 5.23 26.88
CA SER A 57 -14.67 3.85 27.39
C SER A 57 -15.52 2.90 26.54
N ARG A 58 -16.42 3.42 25.70
CA ARG A 58 -17.36 2.63 24.88
C ARG A 58 -17.03 2.64 23.39
N VAL A 59 -16.21 3.57 22.91
CA VAL A 59 -15.86 3.67 21.48
C VAL A 59 -15.27 2.36 20.96
N ARG A 60 -14.45 1.69 21.77
CA ARG A 60 -13.87 0.38 21.43
C ARG A 60 -14.92 -0.69 21.20
N ASP A 61 -15.95 -0.75 22.04
CA ASP A 61 -17.06 -1.70 21.88
C ASP A 61 -17.89 -1.41 20.62
N MET A 62 -17.94 -0.15 20.19
CA MET A 62 -18.65 0.26 18.98
C MET A 62 -17.89 -0.10 17.70
N ILE A 63 -16.56 -0.03 17.70
CA ILE A 63 -15.69 -0.28 16.53
C ILE A 63 -15.15 -1.72 16.47
N ALA A 64 -15.21 -2.48 17.57
CA ALA A 64 -14.89 -3.91 17.60
C ALA A 64 -16.13 -4.75 17.25
N TYR A 65 -15.96 -5.96 16.71
CA TYR A 65 -17.10 -6.87 16.46
C TYR A 65 -17.75 -7.32 17.78
N PRO A 66 -19.10 -7.31 17.92
CA PRO A 66 -20.14 -7.07 16.91
C PRO A 66 -20.72 -5.65 16.87
N GLY A 67 -19.92 -4.64 17.23
CA GLY A 67 -20.30 -3.24 17.27
C GLY A 67 -20.75 -2.63 15.93
N VAL A 68 -21.44 -1.50 16.03
CA VAL A 68 -22.07 -0.80 14.89
C VAL A 68 -21.08 -0.32 13.82
N ALA A 69 -19.82 -0.09 14.20
CA ALA A 69 -18.73 0.31 13.33
C ALA A 69 -17.67 -0.81 13.21
N ALA A 70 -18.06 -2.08 13.37
CA ALA A 70 -17.10 -3.18 13.37
C ALA A 70 -16.44 -3.48 12.01
N THR A 71 -17.10 -3.12 10.90
CA THR A 71 -16.63 -3.46 9.55
C THR A 71 -15.96 -2.28 8.87
N LEU A 72 -14.99 -2.54 7.99
CA LEU A 72 -14.34 -1.51 7.18
C LEU A 72 -15.35 -0.62 6.43
N SER A 73 -16.44 -1.21 5.91
CA SER A 73 -17.50 -0.44 5.24
C SER A 73 -18.20 0.51 6.22
N ALA A 74 -18.66 -0.02 7.37
CA ALA A 74 -19.36 0.78 8.36
C ALA A 74 -18.49 1.92 8.90
N LYS A 75 -17.20 1.66 9.15
CA LYS A 75 -16.24 2.71 9.56
C LYS A 75 -16.12 3.80 8.50
N ALA A 76 -15.96 3.43 7.22
CA ALA A 76 -15.84 4.38 6.13
C ALA A 76 -17.14 5.18 5.92
N ASP A 77 -18.30 4.54 5.98
CA ASP A 77 -19.61 5.17 5.82
C ASP A 77 -19.85 6.21 6.93
N ILE A 78 -19.59 5.85 8.19
CA ILE A 78 -19.72 6.75 9.33
C ILE A 78 -18.69 7.89 9.25
N ALA A 79 -17.43 7.60 8.93
CA ALA A 79 -16.41 8.63 8.78
C ALA A 79 -16.76 9.64 7.68
N ALA A 80 -17.28 9.18 6.55
CA ALA A 80 -17.72 10.04 5.45
C ALA A 80 -18.97 10.86 5.84
N LEU A 81 -19.95 10.23 6.50
CA LEU A 81 -21.16 10.90 6.97
C LEU A 81 -20.84 12.06 7.93
N ASN A 82 -19.83 11.89 8.77
CA ASN A 82 -19.38 12.92 9.72
C ASN A 82 -18.38 13.91 9.11
N GLY A 83 -18.06 13.80 7.81
CA GLY A 83 -17.11 14.67 7.13
C GLY A 83 -15.65 14.47 7.53
N TRP A 84 -15.30 13.39 8.23
CA TRP A 84 -13.92 13.13 8.65
C TRP A 84 -13.02 12.73 7.48
N ILE A 85 -13.60 12.15 6.43
CA ILE A 85 -12.92 11.78 5.20
C ILE A 85 -13.69 12.31 3.99
N GLY A 86 -12.95 12.73 2.96
CA GLY A 86 -13.54 13.18 1.70
C GLY A 86 -14.00 12.04 0.80
N GLU A 87 -14.64 12.40 -0.31
CA GLU A 87 -15.15 11.44 -1.30
C GLU A 87 -14.03 10.56 -1.89
N THR A 88 -12.86 11.14 -2.18
CA THR A 88 -11.74 10.43 -2.78
C THR A 88 -11.24 9.25 -1.92
N PRO A 89 -10.82 9.44 -0.65
CA PRO A 89 -10.45 8.31 0.20
C PRO A 89 -11.62 7.36 0.44
N TYR A 90 -12.86 7.84 0.58
CA TYR A 90 -14.04 6.97 0.72
C TYR A 90 -14.21 5.99 -0.45
N ARG A 91 -14.12 6.49 -1.70
CA ARG A 91 -14.20 5.65 -2.91
C ARG A 91 -13.05 4.64 -2.97
N SER A 92 -11.82 5.07 -2.67
CA SER A 92 -10.63 4.19 -2.61
C SER A 92 -10.84 3.03 -1.63
N ILE A 93 -11.32 3.31 -0.41
CA ILE A 93 -11.64 2.28 0.60
C ILE A 93 -12.69 1.30 0.05
N GLY A 94 -13.69 1.80 -0.67
CA GLY A 94 -14.69 0.98 -1.36
C GLY A 94 -14.08 -0.01 -2.36
N HIS A 95 -13.11 0.42 -3.17
CA HIS A 95 -12.40 -0.45 -4.11
C HIS A 95 -11.48 -1.45 -3.38
N LEU A 96 -10.72 -1.00 -2.38
CA LEU A 96 -9.88 -1.87 -1.54
C LEU A 96 -10.71 -2.98 -0.89
N ARG A 97 -11.89 -2.65 -0.34
CA ARG A 97 -12.81 -3.64 0.24
C ARG A 97 -13.23 -4.70 -0.78
N ARG A 98 -13.51 -4.31 -2.03
CA ARG A 98 -13.90 -5.26 -3.09
C ARG A 98 -12.75 -6.20 -3.46
N ILE A 99 -11.52 -5.70 -3.53
CA ILE A 99 -10.32 -6.52 -3.75
C ILE A 99 -10.14 -7.49 -2.58
N ARG A 100 -10.23 -7.00 -1.34
CA ARG A 100 -10.12 -7.81 -0.11
C ARG A 100 -11.17 -8.90 0.00
N ASN A 101 -12.42 -8.60 -0.32
CA ASN A 101 -13.48 -9.60 -0.29
C ASN A 101 -13.24 -10.71 -1.31
N LYS A 102 -12.75 -10.36 -2.52
CA LYS A 102 -12.39 -11.38 -3.51
C LYS A 102 -11.21 -12.24 -3.04
N ALA A 103 -10.20 -11.63 -2.42
CA ALA A 103 -9.07 -12.35 -1.83
C ALA A 103 -9.47 -13.26 -0.66
N ALA A 104 -10.44 -12.84 0.16
CA ALA A 104 -10.91 -13.60 1.31
C ALA A 104 -11.81 -14.80 0.93
N HIS A 105 -12.61 -14.65 -0.12
CA HIS A 105 -13.61 -15.63 -0.54
C HIS A 105 -13.23 -16.44 -1.79
N SER A 106 -12.02 -16.30 -2.31
CA SER A 106 -11.58 -17.12 -3.45
C SER A 106 -11.18 -18.53 -2.98
N ASP A 107 -11.89 -19.55 -3.45
CA ASP A 107 -11.50 -20.97 -3.29
C ASP A 107 -10.28 -21.36 -4.14
N ARG A 108 -9.83 -20.46 -5.03
CA ARG A 108 -8.66 -20.60 -5.92
C ARG A 108 -7.53 -19.64 -5.50
N THR A 109 -6.36 -19.82 -6.12
CA THR A 109 -5.23 -18.88 -6.03
C THR A 109 -5.66 -17.47 -6.43
N PHE A 110 -5.61 -16.53 -5.49
CA PHE A 110 -5.90 -15.11 -5.73
C PHE A 110 -4.66 -14.40 -6.30
N SER A 111 -4.86 -13.58 -7.33
CA SER A 111 -3.81 -12.80 -7.99
C SER A 111 -4.24 -11.33 -8.10
N LEU A 112 -3.39 -10.43 -7.63
CA LEU A 112 -3.60 -8.99 -7.77
C LEU A 112 -3.44 -8.53 -9.23
N LYS A 113 -2.73 -9.29 -10.07
CA LYS A 113 -2.64 -9.00 -11.52
C LYS A 113 -4.03 -9.08 -12.18
N ASP A 114 -4.88 -10.01 -11.72
CA ASP A 114 -6.24 -10.17 -12.23
C ASP A 114 -7.18 -9.05 -11.76
N GLU A 115 -6.79 -8.34 -10.70
CA GLU A 115 -7.53 -7.19 -10.15
C GLU A 115 -6.98 -5.84 -10.62
N LYS A 116 -6.16 -5.80 -11.69
CA LYS A 116 -5.46 -4.59 -12.16
C LYS A 116 -6.37 -3.37 -12.34
N ASP A 117 -7.60 -3.56 -12.84
CA ASP A 117 -8.52 -2.46 -13.10
C ASP A 117 -9.08 -1.91 -11.78
N ARG A 118 -9.43 -2.79 -10.84
CA ARG A 118 -9.87 -2.36 -9.50
C ARG A 118 -8.75 -1.71 -8.70
N LEU A 119 -7.53 -2.21 -8.84
CA LEU A 119 -6.35 -1.57 -8.24
C LEU A 119 -6.14 -0.18 -8.84
N ARG A 120 -6.35 -0.01 -10.15
CA ARG A 120 -6.30 1.31 -10.79
C ARG A 120 -7.39 2.25 -10.26
N GLU A 121 -8.61 1.76 -10.09
CA GLU A 121 -9.71 2.55 -9.51
C GLU A 121 -9.43 2.94 -8.05
N MET A 122 -8.87 2.03 -7.25
CA MET A 122 -8.41 2.34 -5.88
C MET A 122 -7.36 3.47 -5.89
N LEU A 123 -6.46 3.46 -6.87
CA LEU A 123 -5.40 4.46 -7.02
C LEU A 123 -5.86 5.78 -7.64
N ASN A 124 -7.15 5.91 -7.99
CA ASN A 124 -7.72 7.14 -8.54
C ASN A 124 -7.92 8.19 -7.44
N LEU A 125 -6.81 8.60 -6.83
CA LEU A 125 -6.73 9.48 -5.67
C LEU A 125 -6.49 10.95 -6.05
N GLY A 126 -6.41 11.25 -7.35
CA GLY A 126 -6.09 12.55 -7.90
C GLY A 126 -5.57 12.43 -9.32
N GLU A 127 -5.41 13.58 -9.97
CA GLU A 127 -4.88 13.64 -11.33
C GLU A 127 -3.48 13.00 -11.41
N ASN A 128 -3.26 12.12 -12.38
CA ASN A 128 -2.00 11.41 -12.61
C ASN A 128 -1.49 10.50 -11.45
N VAL A 129 -2.22 10.37 -10.34
CA VAL A 129 -1.79 9.54 -9.20
C VAL A 129 -1.57 8.07 -9.56
N PRO A 130 -2.45 7.39 -10.33
CA PRO A 130 -2.20 5.99 -10.72
C PRO A 130 -0.88 5.80 -11.48
N ALA A 131 -0.50 6.75 -12.33
CA ALA A 131 0.75 6.70 -13.09
C ALA A 131 1.96 6.99 -12.18
N ALA A 132 1.85 8.00 -11.31
CA ALA A 132 2.90 8.32 -10.33
C ALA A 132 3.18 7.13 -9.40
N VAL A 133 2.15 6.47 -8.87
CA VAL A 133 2.29 5.28 -8.02
C VAL A 133 2.92 4.12 -8.78
N HIS A 134 2.56 3.93 -10.05
CA HIS A 134 3.18 2.89 -10.88
C HIS A 134 4.68 3.13 -11.07
N ASN A 135 5.07 4.36 -11.41
CA ASN A 135 6.47 4.71 -11.62
C ASN A 135 7.28 4.59 -10.31
N MET A 136 6.75 5.12 -9.20
CA MET A 136 7.38 4.99 -7.88
C MET A 136 7.55 3.52 -7.47
N ALA A 137 6.54 2.68 -7.72
CA ALA A 137 6.64 1.25 -7.42
C ALA A 137 7.72 0.56 -8.27
N LEU A 138 7.82 0.90 -9.56
CA LEU A 138 8.89 0.39 -10.42
C LEU A 138 10.27 0.85 -9.94
N GLU A 139 10.44 2.13 -9.62
CA GLU A 139 11.70 2.69 -9.11
C GLU A 139 12.16 1.97 -7.84
N ILE A 140 11.27 1.78 -6.86
CA ILE A 140 11.57 1.04 -5.62
C ILE A 140 11.98 -0.41 -5.93
N LEU A 141 11.27 -1.10 -6.82
CA LEU A 141 11.58 -2.48 -7.16
C LEU A 141 12.91 -2.63 -7.90
N ILE A 142 13.19 -1.72 -8.84
CA ILE A 142 14.45 -1.67 -9.58
C ILE A 142 15.60 -1.37 -8.63
N PHE A 143 15.43 -0.40 -7.74
CA PHE A 143 16.44 -0.08 -6.72
C PHE A 143 16.73 -1.27 -5.81
N ASN A 144 15.68 -1.95 -5.32
CA ASN A 144 15.84 -3.16 -4.50
C ASN A 144 16.44 -4.35 -5.26
N LEU A 145 16.22 -4.43 -6.57
CA LEU A 145 16.91 -5.42 -7.41
C LEU A 145 18.38 -5.06 -7.58
N PHE A 146 18.67 -3.80 -7.86
CA PHE A 146 20.02 -3.27 -8.02
C PHE A 146 20.86 -3.54 -6.77
N GLU A 147 20.38 -3.18 -5.57
CA GLU A 147 21.12 -3.43 -4.32
C GLU A 147 21.37 -4.93 -4.09
N ARG A 148 20.39 -5.79 -4.38
CA ARG A 148 20.58 -7.24 -4.27
C ARG A 148 21.62 -7.78 -5.25
N LEU A 149 21.57 -7.32 -6.50
CA LEU A 149 22.54 -7.71 -7.52
C LEU A 149 23.93 -7.17 -7.20
N ARG A 150 24.05 -5.93 -6.72
CA ARG A 150 25.31 -5.32 -6.30
C ARG A 150 25.97 -6.13 -5.19
N LEU A 151 25.23 -6.47 -4.13
CA LEU A 151 25.69 -7.31 -3.02
C LEU A 151 26.05 -8.73 -3.47
N THR A 152 25.28 -9.32 -4.38
CA THR A 152 25.58 -10.63 -4.96
C THR A 152 26.87 -10.56 -5.79
N GLY A 153 27.03 -9.49 -6.56
CA GLY A 153 28.16 -9.23 -7.42
C GLY A 153 29.46 -9.04 -6.64
N GLU A 154 29.43 -8.39 -5.48
CA GLU A 154 30.58 -8.29 -4.56
C GLU A 154 31.11 -9.68 -4.17
N ASN A 155 30.23 -10.65 -3.93
CA ASN A 155 30.62 -12.03 -3.65
C ASN A 155 31.19 -12.75 -4.90
N LEU A 156 30.74 -12.37 -6.09
CA LEU A 156 31.20 -12.94 -7.36
C LEU A 156 32.54 -12.39 -7.83
N VAL A 157 32.99 -11.23 -7.32
CA VAL A 157 34.33 -10.68 -7.61
C VAL A 157 35.42 -11.70 -7.33
N GLN A 158 35.26 -12.50 -6.27
CA GLN A 158 36.23 -13.54 -5.91
C GLN A 158 36.34 -14.66 -6.96
N GLN A 159 35.29 -14.87 -7.76
CA GLN A 159 35.23 -15.93 -8.78
C GLN A 159 35.51 -15.41 -10.20
N LEU A 160 35.06 -14.20 -10.51
CA LEU A 160 35.08 -13.63 -11.87
C LEU A 160 36.14 -12.54 -12.06
N GLY A 161 36.78 -12.08 -10.98
CA GLY A 161 37.78 -11.00 -11.01
C GLY A 161 37.18 -9.60 -11.18
N GLU A 162 35.92 -9.48 -11.60
CA GLU A 162 35.16 -8.23 -11.66
C GLU A 162 33.72 -8.42 -11.17
N ASN A 163 33.07 -7.30 -10.77
CA ASN A 163 31.67 -7.31 -10.39
C ASN A 163 30.80 -7.14 -11.65
N PRO A 164 30.04 -8.16 -12.09
CA PRO A 164 29.16 -8.05 -13.26
C PRO A 164 27.99 -7.07 -13.05
N PHE A 165 27.74 -6.65 -11.80
CA PHE A 165 26.66 -5.76 -11.38
C PHE A 165 27.18 -4.44 -10.79
N GLY A 166 28.41 -4.04 -11.13
CA GLY A 166 29.06 -2.86 -10.58
C GLY A 166 28.49 -1.50 -11.04
N SER A 167 27.62 -1.47 -12.05
CA SER A 167 26.93 -0.26 -12.51
C SER A 167 25.52 -0.55 -13.00
N PHE A 168 24.70 0.50 -13.13
CA PHE A 168 23.32 0.38 -13.61
C PHE A 168 23.25 -0.14 -15.04
N GLU A 169 24.14 0.34 -15.91
CA GLU A 169 24.22 -0.07 -17.31
C GLU A 169 24.50 -1.57 -17.45
N LYS A 170 25.47 -2.10 -16.69
CA LYS A 170 25.78 -3.53 -16.69
C LYS A 170 24.61 -4.38 -16.20
N ILE A 171 23.89 -3.92 -15.18
CA ILE A 171 22.68 -4.61 -14.67
C ILE A 171 21.57 -4.64 -15.73
N VAL A 172 21.33 -3.52 -16.42
CA VAL A 172 20.34 -3.48 -17.50
C VAL A 172 20.73 -4.42 -18.63
N GLU A 173 22.00 -4.44 -19.04
CA GLU A 173 22.53 -5.37 -20.05
C GLU A 173 22.31 -6.84 -19.64
N GLU A 174 22.57 -7.20 -18.39
CA GLU A 174 22.36 -8.56 -17.90
C GLU A 174 20.88 -8.93 -17.77
N LEU A 175 20.01 -7.99 -17.38
CA LEU A 175 18.56 -8.21 -17.36
C LEU A 175 17.99 -8.45 -18.76
N GLN A 176 18.52 -7.77 -19.78
CA GLN A 176 18.13 -8.01 -21.17
C GLN A 176 18.55 -9.40 -21.66
N LYS A 177 19.71 -9.90 -21.22
CA LYS A 177 20.19 -11.26 -21.55
C LYS A 177 19.41 -12.37 -20.83
N ARG A 178 18.75 -12.05 -19.71
CA ARG A 178 18.04 -13.01 -18.85
C ARG A 178 16.62 -12.52 -18.53
N PRO A 179 15.68 -12.62 -19.48
CA PRO A 179 14.32 -12.13 -19.31
C PRO A 179 13.59 -12.77 -18.11
N ASP A 180 13.96 -13.98 -17.69
CA ASP A 180 13.36 -14.65 -16.52
C ASP A 180 13.55 -13.87 -15.20
N TRP A 181 14.53 -12.95 -15.16
CA TRP A 181 14.82 -12.13 -13.98
C TRP A 181 13.84 -10.97 -13.79
N SER A 182 13.01 -10.64 -14.80
CA SER A 182 11.96 -9.64 -14.67
C SER A 182 10.69 -10.18 -14.01
N SER A 183 10.44 -11.49 -14.06
CA SER A 183 9.23 -12.12 -13.51
C SER A 183 8.99 -11.78 -12.02
N PRO A 184 10.00 -11.82 -11.13
CA PRO A 184 9.82 -11.41 -9.73
C PRO A 184 9.43 -9.94 -9.55
N LEU A 185 9.83 -9.05 -10.47
CA LEU A 185 9.43 -7.64 -10.44
C LEU A 185 7.95 -7.51 -10.80
N GLU A 186 7.51 -8.19 -11.85
CA GLU A 186 6.11 -8.18 -12.27
C GLU A 186 5.17 -8.76 -11.21
N GLU A 187 5.62 -9.76 -10.46
CA GLU A 187 4.85 -10.34 -9.35
C GLU A 187 4.77 -9.43 -8.12
N ARG A 188 5.78 -8.58 -7.89
CA ARG A 188 5.82 -7.69 -6.71
C ARG A 188 5.16 -6.34 -6.99
N LEU A 189 5.12 -5.91 -8.24
CA LEU A 189 4.60 -4.61 -8.63
C LEU A 189 3.15 -4.36 -8.18
N PRO A 190 2.18 -5.28 -8.35
CA PRO A 190 0.82 -5.06 -7.88
C PRO A 190 0.72 -4.89 -6.36
N ARG A 191 1.51 -5.66 -5.59
CA ARG A 191 1.58 -5.58 -4.12
C ARG A 191 2.12 -4.23 -3.67
N LEU A 192 3.21 -3.77 -4.29
CA LEU A 192 3.77 -2.46 -3.94
C LEU A 192 2.83 -1.31 -4.31
N LYS A 193 2.18 -1.37 -5.48
CA LYS A 193 1.16 -0.40 -5.87
C LYS A 193 -0.01 -0.36 -4.87
N LEU A 194 -0.48 -1.52 -4.43
CA LEU A 194 -1.52 -1.64 -3.40
C LEU A 194 -1.07 -0.96 -2.10
N GLY A 195 0.14 -1.26 -1.62
CA GLY A 195 0.68 -0.66 -0.41
C GLY A 195 0.81 0.87 -0.51
N LEU A 196 1.40 1.38 -1.59
CA LEU A 196 1.51 2.83 -1.83
C LEU A 196 0.12 3.48 -1.91
N GLY A 197 -0.85 2.83 -2.53
CA GLY A 197 -2.24 3.28 -2.58
C GLY A 197 -2.89 3.39 -1.20
N VAL A 198 -2.63 2.42 -0.31
CA VAL A 198 -3.07 2.48 1.09
C VAL A 198 -2.45 3.67 1.81
N CYS A 199 -1.14 3.88 1.68
CA CYS A 199 -0.46 5.01 2.33
C CYS A 199 -1.06 6.35 1.88
N LEU A 200 -1.25 6.54 0.58
CA LEU A 200 -1.87 7.75 0.04
C LEU A 200 -3.31 7.94 0.49
N THR A 201 -4.08 6.84 0.57
CA THR A 201 -5.46 6.87 1.10
C THR A 201 -5.46 7.36 2.54
N ILE A 202 -4.57 6.84 3.38
CA ILE A 202 -4.40 7.26 4.78
C ILE A 202 -3.97 8.73 4.85
N SER A 203 -3.00 9.16 4.03
CA SER A 203 -2.57 10.57 3.99
C SER A 203 -3.71 11.52 3.65
N LEU A 204 -4.57 11.16 2.69
CA LEU A 204 -5.73 11.97 2.31
C LEU A 204 -6.79 12.06 3.42
N MET A 205 -6.97 10.99 4.19
CA MET A 205 -7.85 11.00 5.37
C MET A 205 -7.34 11.97 6.42
N GLU A 206 -6.04 11.95 6.75
CA GLU A 206 -5.41 12.88 7.69
C GLU A 206 -5.44 14.35 7.21
N LEU A 207 -5.28 14.58 5.90
CA LEU A 207 -5.39 15.94 5.34
C LEU A 207 -6.81 16.49 5.45
N THR A 208 -7.83 15.65 5.21
CA THR A 208 -9.22 16.05 5.41
C THR A 208 -9.48 16.33 6.90
N GLU A 209 -8.93 15.50 7.78
CA GLU A 209 -9.07 15.64 9.22
C GLU A 209 -8.67 17.02 9.74
N LYS A 210 -7.53 17.57 9.25
CA LYS A 210 -7.01 18.89 9.62
C LYS A 210 -7.85 20.06 9.15
N THR A 211 -8.71 19.88 8.14
CA THR A 211 -9.56 20.96 7.62
C THR A 211 -10.87 21.13 8.38
N VAL A 212 -11.26 20.13 9.19
CA VAL A 212 -12.54 20.09 9.91
C VAL A 212 -12.41 20.48 11.39
N THR A 213 -11.19 20.53 11.92
CA THR A 213 -10.84 21.07 13.25
C THR A 213 -10.44 22.54 13.16
#